data_AF-A0A2M7M1I8-F1
#
_entry.id   AF-A0A2M7M1I8-F1
#
_cell.length_a   1.000
_cell.length_b   1.000
_cell.length_c   1.000
_cell.angle_alpha   90.00
_cell.angle_beta   90.00
_cell.angle_gamma   90.00
#
_symmetry.space_group_name_H-M   'P 1'
#
loop_
_entity.id
_entity.type
_entity.pdbx_description
1 polymer ?
#
loop_
_entity_poly.entity_id
_entity_poly.type
_entity_poly.pdbx_seq_one_letter_code
_entity_poly.pdbx_strand_id
1 'polypeptide(L)'
;MIQFKNNRGQALILALVVFAVVGVLSTSLLTITSHQARMELRQVDGTILFYGAEAGIEEAKYRVKNVVGWLESKVGLAEHDIGETKVTVTVTGPVDDFYTVTSTARWSNSNLTRTVSIKAKSP
;
A
#
# COMPACT_ATOMS: atom_id res chain seq x y z
N MET A 1 -49.24 29.57 -44.71
CA MET A 1 -49.17 29.48 -43.23
C MET A 1 -47.72 29.27 -42.84
N ILE A 2 -47.01 30.37 -42.53
CA ILE A 2 -45.57 30.33 -42.23
C ILE A 2 -45.45 29.95 -40.75
N GLN A 3 -45.02 28.72 -40.46
CA GLN A 3 -44.65 28.35 -39.09
C GLN A 3 -43.43 29.15 -38.69
N PHE A 4 -43.57 30.05 -37.70
CA PHE A 4 -42.43 30.67 -37.04
C PHE A 4 -41.63 29.56 -36.35
N LYS A 5 -40.56 29.10 -36.99
CA LYS A 5 -39.62 28.14 -36.44
C LYS A 5 -38.93 28.81 -35.24
N ASN A 6 -39.32 28.42 -34.03
CA ASN A 6 -38.81 28.99 -32.78
C ASN A 6 -37.38 28.47 -32.50
N ASN A 7 -36.42 28.94 -33.29
CA ASN A 7 -35.02 28.53 -33.21
C ASN A 7 -34.35 28.94 -31.89
N ARG A 8 -34.86 30.00 -31.21
CA ARG A 8 -34.30 30.51 -29.95
C ARG A 8 -34.58 29.55 -28.78
N GLY A 9 -35.79 28.99 -28.71
CA GLY A 9 -36.14 27.97 -27.71
C GLY A 9 -35.37 26.66 -27.92
N GLN A 10 -35.20 26.25 -29.18
CA GLN A 10 -34.44 25.05 -29.53
C GLN A 10 -32.94 25.20 -29.21
N ALA A 11 -32.35 26.37 -29.43
CA ALA A 11 -30.97 26.67 -29.07
C ALA A 11 -30.74 26.65 -27.55
N LEU A 12 -31.70 27.16 -26.76
CA LEU A 12 -31.63 27.13 -25.29
C LEU A 12 -31.63 25.69 -24.76
N ILE A 13 -32.52 24.84 -25.28
CA ILE A 13 -32.60 23.43 -24.89
C ILE A 13 -31.30 22.70 -25.25
N LEU A 14 -30.77 22.93 -26.45
CA LEU A 14 -29.49 22.35 -26.87
C LEU A 14 -28.35 22.76 -25.93
N ALA A 15 -28.24 24.04 -25.60
CA ALA A 15 -27.23 24.55 -24.68
C ALA A 15 -27.33 23.88 -23.30
N LEU A 16 -28.55 23.74 -22.77
CA LEU A 16 -28.79 23.13 -21.46
C LEU A 16 -28.36 21.65 -21.43
N VAL A 17 -28.66 20.91 -22.49
CA VAL A 17 -28.21 19.51 -22.65
C VAL A 17 -26.68 19.43 -22.72
N VAL A 18 -26.03 20.31 -23.49
CA VAL A 18 -24.56 20.35 -23.57
C VAL A 18 -23.94 20.66 -22.21
N PHE A 19 -24.47 21.63 -21.46
CA PHE A 19 -23.99 21.93 -20.11
C PHE A 19 -24.20 20.76 -19.15
N ALA A 20 -25.32 20.04 -19.24
CA ALA A 20 -25.55 18.84 -18.44
C ALA A 20 -24.51 17.75 -18.75
N VAL A 21 -24.22 17.50 -20.03
CA VAL A 21 -23.21 16.52 -20.45
C VAL A 21 -21.81 16.93 -19.99
N VAL A 22 -21.42 18.19 -20.19
CA VAL A 22 -20.12 18.71 -19.74
C VAL A 22 -20.00 18.65 -18.22
N GLY A 23 -21.09 18.92 -17.49
CA GLY A 23 -21.14 18.80 -16.04
C GLY A 23 -20.86 17.37 -15.58
N VAL A 24 -21.51 16.38 -16.18
CA VAL A 24 -21.29 14.96 -15.87
C VAL A 24 -19.87 14.50 -16.21
N LEU A 25 -19.33 14.94 -17.35
CA LEU A 25 -17.95 14.61 -17.73
C LEU A 25 -16.94 15.24 -16.76
N SER A 26 -17.17 16.48 -16.34
CA SER A 26 -16.29 17.18 -15.40
C SER A 26 -16.28 16.51 -14.03
N THR A 27 -17.45 16.11 -13.52
CA THR A 27 -17.51 15.39 -12.23
C THR A 27 -16.85 14.02 -12.33
N SER A 28 -17.08 13.29 -13.42
CA SER A 28 -16.42 12.00 -13.66
C SER A 28 -14.89 12.12 -13.69
N LEU A 29 -14.36 13.10 -14.42
CA LEU A 29 -12.92 13.35 -14.47
C LEU A 29 -12.36 13.71 -13.09
N LEU A 30 -13.04 14.58 -12.35
CA LEU A 30 -12.64 14.95 -10.99
C LEU A 30 -12.61 13.74 -10.06
N THR A 31 -13.61 12.86 -10.16
CA THR A 31 -13.67 11.61 -9.40
C THR A 31 -12.50 10.69 -9.74
N ILE A 32 -12.21 10.47 -11.03
CA ILE A 32 -11.11 9.61 -11.48
C ILE A 32 -9.77 10.15 -10.97
N THR A 33 -9.49 11.44 -11.18
CA THR A 33 -8.24 12.07 -10.74
C THR A 33 -8.08 11.99 -9.21
N SER A 34 -9.16 12.23 -8.47
CA SER A 34 -9.15 12.12 -6.99
C SER A 34 -8.86 10.68 -6.54
N HIS A 35 -9.39 9.68 -7.23
CA HIS A 35 -9.11 8.28 -6.95
C HIS A 35 -7.66 7.90 -7.30
N GLN A 36 -7.14 8.36 -8.44
CA GLN A 36 -5.76 8.11 -8.87
C GLN A 36 -4.76 8.71 -7.89
N ALA A 37 -4.94 9.97 -7.48
CA ALA A 37 -4.06 10.62 -6.51
C ALA A 37 -4.01 9.86 -5.17
N ARG A 38 -5.17 9.39 -4.68
CA ARG A 38 -5.22 8.58 -3.46
C ARG A 38 -4.59 7.20 -3.62
N MET A 39 -4.70 6.61 -4.81
CA MET A 39 -4.12 5.30 -5.09
C MET A 39 -2.59 5.37 -5.17
N GLU A 40 -2.05 6.42 -5.77
CA GLU A 40 -0.61 6.65 -5.86
C GLU A 40 0.01 6.82 -4.47
N LEU A 41 -0.58 7.64 -3.60
CA LEU A 41 -0.13 7.78 -2.21
C LEU A 41 -0.11 6.43 -1.47
N ARG A 42 -1.16 5.63 -1.63
CA ARG A 42 -1.22 4.27 -1.04
C ARG A 42 -0.19 3.31 -1.62
N GLN A 43 0.17 3.46 -2.89
CA GLN A 43 1.21 2.64 -3.53
C GLN A 43 2.60 3.00 -2.98
N VAL A 44 2.88 4.29 -2.81
CA VAL A 44 4.13 4.77 -2.20
C VAL A 44 4.24 4.26 -0.77
N ASP A 45 3.21 4.47 0.07
CA ASP A 45 3.18 3.98 1.45
C ASP A 45 3.37 2.46 1.52
N GLY A 46 2.67 1.73 0.64
CA GLY A 46 2.78 0.28 0.54
C GLY A 46 4.19 -0.17 0.17
N THR A 47 4.86 0.55 -0.72
CA THR A 47 6.23 0.25 -1.17
C THR A 47 7.24 0.46 -0.05
N ILE A 48 7.11 1.57 0.70
CA ILE A 48 7.99 1.87 1.84
C ILE A 48 7.84 0.78 2.93
N LEU A 49 6.60 0.42 3.28
CA LEU A 49 6.35 -0.65 4.25
C LEU A 49 6.87 -2.01 3.77
N PHE A 50 6.81 -2.29 2.47
CA PHE A 50 7.36 -3.52 1.91
C PHE A 50 8.87 -3.58 2.09
N TYR A 51 9.60 -2.51 1.72
CA TYR A 51 11.05 -2.46 1.90
C TYR A 51 11.48 -2.49 3.37
N GLY A 52 10.72 -1.84 4.26
CA GLY A 52 10.95 -1.96 5.71
C GLY A 52 10.82 -3.40 6.20
N ALA A 53 9.80 -4.12 5.72
CA ALA A 53 9.60 -5.51 6.09
C ALA A 53 10.71 -6.42 5.53
N GLU A 54 11.13 -6.21 4.27
CA GLU A 54 12.25 -6.95 3.66
C GLU A 54 13.59 -6.70 4.38
N ALA A 55 13.86 -5.46 4.79
CA ALA A 55 15.06 -5.14 5.57
C ALA A 55 15.10 -5.93 6.89
N GLY A 56 13.97 -6.04 7.59
CA GLY A 56 13.87 -6.87 8.79
C GLY A 56 14.11 -8.36 8.53
N ILE A 57 13.69 -8.87 7.37
CA ILE A 57 13.96 -10.26 6.97
C ILE A 57 15.45 -10.49 6.75
N GLU A 58 16.12 -9.60 6.01
CA GLU A 58 17.55 -9.75 5.73
C GLU A 58 18.39 -9.59 7.01
N GLU A 59 17.99 -8.71 7.94
CA GLU A 59 18.64 -8.63 9.25
C GLU A 59 18.47 -9.91 10.06
N ALA A 60 17.25 -10.47 10.12
CA ALA A 60 17.01 -11.72 10.81
C ALA A 60 17.82 -12.86 10.20
N LYS A 61 17.86 -12.96 8.86
CA LYS A 61 18.68 -13.94 8.14
C LYS A 61 20.17 -13.79 8.45
N TYR A 62 20.69 -12.56 8.52
CA TYR A 62 22.07 -12.29 8.93
C TYR A 62 22.34 -12.78 10.36
N ARG A 63 21.44 -12.50 11.30
CA ARG A 63 21.59 -12.91 12.70
C ARG A 63 21.48 -14.41 12.90
N VAL A 64 20.55 -15.08 12.22
CA VAL A 64 20.45 -16.55 12.22
C VAL A 64 21.77 -17.19 11.77
N LYS A 65 22.43 -16.61 10.76
CA LYS A 65 23.67 -17.17 10.20
C LYS A 65 24.90 -16.89 11.06
N ASN A 66 25.01 -15.68 11.61
CA ASN A 66 26.26 -15.20 12.22
C ASN A 66 26.25 -15.18 13.76
N VAL A 67 25.08 -15.21 14.39
CA VAL A 67 24.95 -15.14 15.85
C VAL A 67 24.52 -16.49 16.38
N VAL A 68 25.48 -17.23 16.92
CA VAL A 68 25.25 -18.52 17.59
C VAL A 68 24.31 -18.31 18.78
N GLY A 69 23.23 -19.09 18.86
CA GLY A 69 22.25 -19.02 19.95
C GLY A 69 21.17 -17.92 19.80
N TRP A 70 21.14 -17.15 18.72
CA TRP A 70 20.11 -16.12 18.52
C TRP A 70 18.68 -16.70 18.55
N LEU A 71 18.51 -17.87 17.94
CA LEU A 71 17.25 -18.63 17.92
C LEU A 71 16.85 -19.17 19.31
N GLU A 72 17.81 -19.42 20.19
CA GLU A 72 17.57 -19.91 21.56
C GLU A 72 16.97 -18.84 22.46
N SER A 73 17.18 -17.56 22.13
CA SER A 73 16.61 -16.46 22.91
C SER A 73 15.09 -16.41 22.85
N LYS A 74 14.43 -17.08 21.87
CA LYS A 74 12.97 -17.00 21.58
C LYS A 74 12.40 -15.59 21.43
N VAL A 75 13.23 -14.56 21.56
CA VAL A 75 12.86 -13.18 21.33
C VAL A 75 13.22 -12.92 19.87
N GLY A 76 12.22 -12.71 19.03
CA GLY A 76 12.44 -12.11 17.71
C GLY A 76 13.17 -10.76 17.84
N LEU A 77 13.43 -10.07 16.73
CA LEU A 77 13.94 -8.71 16.85
C LEU A 77 12.90 -7.86 17.59
N ALA A 78 13.31 -7.28 18.72
CA ALA A 78 12.55 -6.22 19.36
C ALA A 78 12.24 -5.14 18.32
N GLU A 79 11.08 -4.49 18.48
CA GLU A 79 10.67 -3.41 17.58
C GLU A 79 11.80 -2.38 17.46
N HIS A 80 12.31 -2.19 16.25
CA HIS A 80 13.37 -1.25 15.96
C HIS A 80 13.02 -0.43 14.73
N ASP A 81 13.59 0.77 14.65
CA ASP A 81 13.29 1.71 13.58
C ASP A 81 14.21 1.43 12.38
N ILE A 82 13.61 1.18 11.22
CA ILE A 82 14.27 1.14 9.91
C ILE A 82 13.74 2.33 9.10
N GLY A 83 14.53 3.40 9.06
CA GLY A 83 14.13 4.67 8.45
C GLY A 83 12.91 5.27 9.19
N GLU A 84 11.80 5.47 8.46
CA GLU A 84 10.54 5.99 9.03
C GLU A 84 9.59 4.87 9.50
N THR A 85 9.99 3.61 9.32
CA THR A 85 9.17 2.44 9.66
C THR A 85 9.66 1.75 10.91
N LYS A 86 8.71 1.27 11.71
CA LYS A 86 8.96 0.40 12.85
C LYS A 86 8.84 -1.04 12.41
N VAL A 87 9.87 -1.84 12.64
CA VAL A 87 9.92 -3.22 12.16
C VAL A 87 10.00 -4.17 13.33
N THR A 88 9.09 -5.15 13.32
CA THR A 88 9.06 -6.25 14.28
C THR A 88 9.30 -7.55 13.52
N VAL A 89 10.29 -8.33 13.93
CA VAL A 89 10.61 -9.59 13.27
C VAL A 89 10.41 -10.73 14.25
N THR A 90 9.60 -11.70 13.88
CA THR A 90 9.36 -12.92 14.63
C THR A 90 9.92 -14.11 13.86
N VAL A 91 10.59 -15.01 14.57
CA VAL A 91 11.13 -16.23 13.99
C VAL A 91 10.51 -17.41 14.71
N THR A 92 9.94 -18.33 13.93
CA THR A 92 9.23 -19.52 14.43
C THR A 92 9.84 -20.77 13.80
N GLY A 93 10.12 -21.79 14.61
CA GLY A 93 10.73 -23.05 14.16
C GLY A 93 11.77 -23.60 15.15
N PRO A 94 12.51 -24.66 14.75
CA PRO A 94 12.39 -25.34 13.46
C PRO A 94 11.14 -26.23 13.39
N VAL A 95 10.49 -26.25 12.22
CA VAL A 95 9.49 -27.27 11.84
C VAL A 95 10.00 -27.87 10.52
N ASP A 96 10.23 -29.18 10.49
CA ASP A 96 10.75 -29.92 9.33
C ASP A 96 12.04 -29.33 8.71
N ASP A 97 13.03 -28.97 9.53
CA ASP A 97 14.30 -28.33 9.13
C ASP A 97 14.18 -26.91 8.53
N PHE A 98 13.02 -26.24 8.66
CA PHE A 98 12.83 -24.86 8.23
C PHE A 98 12.47 -23.93 9.39
N TYR A 99 13.02 -22.71 9.34
CA TYR A 99 12.60 -21.56 10.13
C TYR A 99 11.67 -20.69 9.30
N THR A 100 10.58 -20.23 9.90
CA THR A 100 9.71 -19.19 9.33
C THR A 100 10.10 -17.86 9.94
N VAL A 101 10.60 -16.93 9.12
CA VAL A 101 10.91 -15.56 9.52
C VAL A 101 9.78 -14.67 9.03
N THR A 102 9.09 -14.01 9.95
CA THR A 102 8.00 -13.08 9.65
C THR A 102 8.39 -11.69 10.10
N SER A 103 8.47 -10.76 9.16
CA SER A 103 8.77 -9.36 9.43
C SER A 103 7.53 -8.52 9.18
N THR A 104 7.18 -7.68 10.15
CA THR A 104 6.07 -6.74 10.05
C THR A 104 6.61 -5.33 10.17
N ALA A 105 6.45 -4.55 9.11
CA ALA A 105 6.73 -3.12 9.11
C ALA A 105 5.46 -2.32 9.38
N ARG A 106 5.59 -1.29 10.20
CA ARG A 106 4.53 -0.33 10.55
C ARG A 106 5.03 1.08 10.33
N TRP A 107 4.18 1.97 9.85
CA TRP A 107 4.52 3.39 9.82
C TRP A 107 4.52 3.96 11.25
N SER A 108 5.54 4.74 11.63
CA SER A 108 5.62 5.27 13.01
C SER A 108 4.37 6.05 13.47
N ASN A 109 3.76 6.78 12.54
CA ASN A 109 2.59 7.64 12.75
C ASN A 109 1.28 7.08 12.15
N SER A 110 1.21 5.80 11.74
CA SER A 110 -0.03 5.24 11.20
C SER A 110 -0.26 3.79 11.62
N ASN A 111 -1.51 3.32 11.45
CA ASN A 111 -1.87 1.91 11.66
C ASN A 111 -1.62 1.04 10.42
N LEU A 112 -1.04 1.61 9.35
CA LEU A 112 -0.68 0.84 8.17
C LEU A 112 0.47 -0.11 8.53
N THR A 113 0.21 -1.39 8.29
CA THR A 113 1.16 -2.47 8.54
C THR A 113 1.30 -3.30 7.29
N ARG A 114 2.50 -3.82 7.06
CA ARG A 114 2.76 -4.80 6.02
C ARG A 114 3.62 -5.90 6.57
N THR A 115 3.19 -7.13 6.36
CA THR A 115 3.88 -8.33 6.85
C THR A 115 4.39 -9.13 5.68
N VAL A 116 5.66 -9.52 5.75
CA VAL A 116 6.32 -10.42 4.81
C VAL A 116 6.83 -11.63 5.59
N SER A 117 6.63 -12.83 5.07
CA SER A 117 7.07 -14.07 5.71
C SER A 117 7.84 -14.91 4.72
N ILE A 118 8.99 -15.45 5.15
CA ILE A 118 9.82 -16.36 4.37
C ILE A 118 10.10 -17.63 5.14
N LYS A 119 10.26 -18.74 4.42
CA LYS A 119 10.80 -19.99 4.96
C LYS A 119 12.27 -20.10 4.58
N ALA A 120 13.14 -20.25 5.57
CA ALA A 120 14.57 -20.45 5.40
C ALA A 120 14.97 -21.82 5.96
N LYS A 121 15.79 -22.57 5.22
CA LYS A 121 16.31 -23.86 5.69
C LYS A 121 17.26 -23.62 6.87
N SER A 122 17.18 -24.46 7.90
CA SER A 122 18.13 -24.45 9.01
C SER A 122 19.56 -24.60 8.47
N PRO A 123 20.52 -23.80 8.95
CA PRO A 123 21.93 -24.00 8.63
C PRO A 123 22.45 -25.37 9.10
#